data_AF-A0A3P3VND3-F1
#
_entry.id   AF-A0A3P3VND3-F1
#
_cell.length_a   1.000
_cell.length_b   1.000
_cell.length_c   1.000
_cell.angle_alpha   90.00
_cell.angle_beta   90.00
_cell.angle_gamma   90.00
#
_symmetry.space_group_name_H-M   'P 1'
#
loop_
_entity.id
_entity.type
_entity.pdbx_description
1 polymer ?
#
loop_
_entity_poly.entity_id
_entity_poly.type
_entity_poly.pdbx_seq_one_letter_code
_entity_poly.pdbx_strand_id
1 'polypeptide(L)'
;MLLSQHPPDAFRTRNIQVELEGSAVHLSACGPPFDFTDLLQQRSNPPPQEGSAFTATHLGVSGFIRLRWQELRFLLLVRQQRADRGDRVLKLPSGYVDLDLLATPALALEQEISQELLLHSEQELWPIERNGSELQRVYQAQLSYHPECAQLATATPFRSREVYWEGEPLTECECYLHRPTGSVQLVYHWDLELPDRPMSDLSLWQLEERINPRSGLLETLWEEREPLWLAALNDYNLIDGGFYQLRDGLLLPAEGSAELQLSEYFAPRQGLWVNAGNQPLREYHPYC
;
A
#
# COMPACT_ATOMS: atom_id res chain seq x y z
N MET A 1 -24.74 2.44 2.58
CA MET A 1 -24.75 1.86 1.23
C MET A 1 -23.67 0.81 1.21
N LEU A 2 -24.09 -0.45 1.04
CA LEU A 2 -23.19 -1.57 0.83
C LEU A 2 -22.63 -1.50 -0.59
N LEU A 3 -21.31 -1.50 -0.72
CA LEU A 3 -20.61 -1.45 -2.00
C LEU A 3 -20.22 -2.84 -2.48
N SER A 4 -19.66 -3.66 -1.60
CA SER A 4 -19.27 -5.04 -1.89
C SER A 4 -19.52 -5.91 -0.66
N GLN A 5 -19.71 -7.21 -0.91
CA GLN A 5 -19.79 -8.23 0.12
C GLN A 5 -19.27 -9.56 -0.44
N HIS A 6 -18.33 -10.19 0.26
CA HIS A 6 -17.82 -11.51 -0.12
C HIS A 6 -17.31 -12.31 1.10
N PRO A 7 -17.14 -13.64 0.96
CA PRO A 7 -16.51 -14.45 1.99
C PRO A 7 -15.05 -14.04 2.23
N PRO A 8 -14.53 -14.18 3.47
CA PRO A 8 -13.13 -13.92 3.79
C PRO A 8 -12.16 -14.98 3.25
N ASP A 9 -12.65 -16.19 2.91
CA ASP A 9 -11.83 -17.39 2.75
C ASP A 9 -11.25 -17.60 1.32
N ALA A 10 -11.14 -16.55 0.52
CA ALA A 10 -10.59 -16.66 -0.84
C ALA A 10 -9.05 -16.60 -0.88
N PHE A 11 -8.44 -15.91 0.07
CA PHE A 11 -7.01 -15.59 0.03
C PHE A 11 -6.14 -16.81 0.31
N ARG A 12 -5.16 -17.08 -0.57
CA ARG A 12 -4.09 -18.04 -0.34
C ARG A 12 -2.75 -17.45 -0.73
N THR A 13 -1.67 -17.84 -0.07
CA THR A 13 -0.32 -17.41 -0.45
C THR A 13 0.71 -18.52 -0.17
N ARG A 14 2.00 -18.23 -0.40
CA ARG A 14 3.12 -19.13 -0.14
C ARG A 14 4.23 -18.44 0.62
N ASN A 15 5.11 -19.25 1.21
CA ASN A 15 6.37 -18.76 1.72
C ASN A 15 7.26 -18.31 0.56
N ILE A 16 8.20 -17.41 0.86
CA ILE A 16 9.10 -16.84 -0.14
C ILE A 16 10.52 -17.26 0.21
N GLN A 17 11.16 -17.99 -0.68
CA GLN A 17 12.60 -18.18 -0.61
C GLN A 17 13.28 -16.89 -1.03
N VAL A 18 14.19 -16.40 -0.18
CA VAL A 18 14.96 -15.18 -0.42
C VAL A 18 16.42 -15.56 -0.54
N GLU A 19 17.06 -15.15 -1.62
CA GLU A 19 18.50 -15.29 -1.83
C GLU A 19 19.12 -13.92 -2.10
N LEU A 20 20.21 -13.61 -1.40
CA LEU A 20 20.94 -12.35 -1.50
C LEU A 20 22.25 -12.61 -2.26
N GLU A 21 22.35 -12.06 -3.46
CA GLU A 21 23.56 -12.12 -4.30
C GLU A 21 24.16 -10.72 -4.45
N GLY A 22 25.18 -10.41 -3.63
CA GLY A 22 25.77 -9.08 -3.59
C GLY A 22 24.75 -8.02 -3.17
N SER A 23 24.39 -7.13 -4.10
CA SER A 23 23.33 -6.13 -3.89
C SER A 23 21.93 -6.59 -4.30
N ALA A 24 21.83 -7.66 -5.09
CA ALA A 24 20.60 -8.16 -5.66
C ALA A 24 19.81 -9.03 -4.67
N VAL A 25 18.49 -9.06 -4.84
CA VAL A 25 17.55 -9.89 -4.08
C VAL A 25 16.80 -10.79 -5.05
N HIS A 26 16.95 -12.10 -4.89
CA HIS A 26 16.24 -13.10 -5.66
C HIS A 26 15.14 -13.71 -4.81
N LEU A 27 13.92 -13.73 -5.35
CA LEU A 27 12.71 -14.19 -4.70
C LEU A 27 12.13 -15.35 -5.51
N SER A 28 11.69 -16.39 -4.82
CA SER A 28 10.91 -17.47 -5.42
C SER A 28 9.86 -17.99 -4.45
N ALA A 29 8.73 -18.47 -4.97
CA ALA A 29 7.69 -19.04 -4.12
C ALA A 29 8.09 -20.46 -3.66
N CYS A 30 7.95 -20.76 -2.38
CA CYS A 30 8.31 -22.06 -1.83
C CYS A 30 7.26 -22.59 -0.82
N GLY A 31 7.32 -23.90 -0.57
CA GLY A 31 6.37 -24.57 0.33
C GLY A 31 4.94 -24.71 -0.23
N PRO A 32 4.05 -25.36 0.53
CA PRO A 32 2.64 -25.48 0.17
C PRO A 32 1.90 -24.14 0.35
N PRO A 33 0.82 -23.87 -0.42
CA PRO A 33 -0.01 -22.70 -0.16
C PRO A 33 -0.80 -22.82 1.13
N PHE A 34 -0.96 -21.69 1.84
CA PHE A 34 -1.70 -21.58 3.09
C PHE A 34 -2.61 -20.34 3.08
N ASP A 35 -3.56 -20.29 4.01
CA ASP A 35 -4.56 -19.22 4.09
C ASP A 35 -4.14 -18.06 5.00
N PHE A 36 -5.03 -17.07 5.17
CA PHE A 36 -4.78 -15.91 6.01
C PHE A 36 -4.61 -16.27 7.50
N THR A 37 -5.34 -17.27 8.00
CA THR A 37 -5.25 -17.69 9.40
C THR A 37 -3.87 -18.28 9.69
N ASP A 38 -3.39 -19.15 8.81
CA ASP A 38 -2.06 -19.74 8.89
C ASP A 38 -0.96 -18.68 8.73
N LEU A 39 -1.15 -17.70 7.84
CA LEU A 39 -0.24 -16.57 7.67
C LEU A 39 -0.01 -15.84 9.00
N LEU A 40 -1.07 -15.51 9.73
CA LEU A 40 -0.97 -14.81 11.01
C LEU A 40 -0.21 -15.63 12.06
N GLN A 41 -0.38 -16.95 12.09
CA GLN A 41 0.34 -17.82 13.01
C GLN A 41 1.85 -17.86 12.70
N GLN A 42 2.22 -17.92 11.42
CA GLN A 42 3.62 -18.01 10.98
C GLN A 42 4.45 -16.75 11.25
N ARG A 43 3.83 -15.57 11.42
CA ARG A 43 4.53 -14.30 11.74
C ARG A 43 5.36 -14.35 13.02
N SER A 44 5.13 -15.34 13.89
CA SER A 44 5.84 -15.53 15.15
C SER A 44 7.31 -15.99 14.99
N ASN A 45 7.73 -16.41 13.79
CA ASN A 45 9.07 -16.93 13.52
C ASN A 45 9.84 -16.01 12.55
N PRO A 46 10.61 -15.03 13.06
CA PRO A 46 11.36 -14.12 12.19
C PRO A 46 12.51 -14.85 11.48
N PRO A 47 12.82 -14.48 10.22
CA PRO A 47 13.99 -14.99 9.52
C PRO A 47 15.30 -14.58 10.22
N PRO A 48 16.40 -15.33 10.01
CA PRO A 48 17.70 -15.01 10.58
C PRO A 48 18.21 -13.67 10.05
N GLN A 49 18.93 -12.90 10.89
CA GLN A 49 19.53 -11.61 10.48
C GLN A 49 20.71 -11.75 9.53
N GLU A 50 21.35 -12.92 9.55
CA GLU A 50 22.56 -13.22 8.80
C GLU A 50 22.34 -14.42 7.89
N GLY A 51 22.99 -14.38 6.72
CA GLY A 51 22.88 -15.42 5.70
C GLY A 51 22.53 -14.83 4.34
N SER A 52 22.94 -15.55 3.29
CA SER A 52 22.61 -15.22 1.91
C SER A 52 21.35 -15.93 1.41
N ALA A 53 20.73 -16.80 2.21
CA ALA A 53 19.52 -17.51 1.84
C ALA A 53 18.66 -17.83 3.07
N PHE A 54 17.35 -17.58 3.00
CA PHE A 54 16.39 -17.90 4.06
C PHE A 54 14.96 -17.92 3.50
N THR A 55 14.02 -18.40 4.31
CA THR A 55 12.59 -18.42 3.96
C THR A 55 11.84 -17.33 4.74
N ALA A 56 11.18 -16.45 4.01
CA ALA A 56 10.25 -15.46 4.53
C ALA A 56 8.82 -16.01 4.53
N THR A 57 8.00 -15.52 5.45
CA THR A 57 6.62 -15.96 5.66
C THR A 57 5.75 -15.70 4.44
N HIS A 58 5.76 -14.50 3.87
CA HIS A 58 4.92 -14.13 2.73
C HIS A 58 5.49 -12.92 1.99
N LEU A 59 4.93 -12.66 0.81
CA LEU A 59 5.15 -11.45 0.02
C LEU A 59 4.04 -10.42 0.31
N GLY A 60 4.44 -9.20 0.65
CA GLY A 60 3.57 -8.03 0.70
C GLY A 60 3.94 -7.04 -0.40
N VAL A 61 2.96 -6.24 -0.81
CA VAL A 61 3.14 -5.15 -1.77
C VAL A 61 2.63 -3.84 -1.18
N SER A 62 3.26 -2.73 -1.55
CA SER A 62 2.87 -1.39 -1.13
C SER A 62 3.11 -0.36 -2.23
N GLY A 63 2.31 0.70 -2.26
CA GLY A 63 2.45 1.80 -3.19
C GLY A 63 3.04 3.04 -2.54
N PHE A 64 4.25 3.43 -2.92
CA PHE A 64 4.74 4.79 -2.71
C PHE A 64 4.14 5.70 -3.79
N ILE A 65 2.89 6.12 -3.58
CA ILE A 65 2.11 6.87 -4.56
C ILE A 65 2.20 8.35 -4.25
N ARG A 66 2.77 9.12 -5.17
CA ARG A 66 2.85 10.58 -5.04
C ARG A 66 1.73 11.23 -5.82
N LEU A 67 1.16 12.28 -5.26
CA LEU A 67 0.17 13.14 -5.90
C LEU A 67 0.74 14.55 -5.97
N ARG A 68 0.68 15.16 -7.16
CA ARG A 68 0.85 16.61 -7.28
C ARG A 68 -0.51 17.28 -7.19
N TRP A 69 -0.68 18.14 -6.19
CA TRP A 69 -1.86 18.98 -6.04
C TRP A 69 -1.43 20.43 -5.95
N GLN A 70 -1.81 21.22 -6.95
CA GLN A 70 -1.28 22.56 -7.17
C GLN A 70 0.26 22.50 -7.29
N GLU A 71 0.99 23.34 -6.57
CA GLU A 71 2.46 23.39 -6.59
C GLU A 71 3.12 22.44 -5.56
N LEU A 72 2.34 21.63 -4.85
CA LEU A 72 2.82 20.76 -3.77
C LEU A 72 2.78 19.28 -4.17
N ARG A 73 3.72 18.50 -3.62
CA ARG A 73 3.76 17.04 -3.74
C ARG A 73 3.40 16.40 -2.41
N PHE A 74 2.58 15.37 -2.49
CA PHE A 74 2.12 14.61 -1.34
C PHE A 74 2.37 13.13 -1.55
N LEU A 75 2.74 12.43 -0.49
CA LEU A 75 2.64 10.98 -0.41
C LEU A 75 1.22 10.63 0.06
N LEU A 76 0.55 9.74 -0.67
CA LEU A 76 -0.73 9.18 -0.26
C LEU A 76 -0.50 8.15 0.84
N LEU A 77 -1.22 8.32 1.95
CA LEU A 77 -1.22 7.41 3.08
C LEU A 77 -2.64 7.02 3.43
N VAL A 78 -2.78 5.75 3.80
CA VAL A 78 -4.02 5.21 4.36
C VAL A 78 -3.88 5.03 5.86
N ARG A 79 -4.97 5.24 6.59
CA ARG A 79 -5.05 4.96 8.02
C ARG A 79 -5.54 3.53 8.22
N GLN A 80 -4.82 2.77 9.04
CA GLN A 80 -5.20 1.41 9.40
C GLN A 80 -5.30 1.26 10.92
N GLN A 81 -6.37 0.60 11.37
CA GLN A 81 -6.49 0.10 12.73
C GLN A 81 -6.04 -1.36 12.80
N ARG A 82 -4.91 -1.64 13.47
CA ARG A 82 -4.35 -2.99 13.57
C ARG A 82 -4.86 -3.65 14.84
N ALA A 83 -5.89 -4.47 14.72
CA ALA A 83 -6.52 -5.13 15.88
C ALA A 83 -5.55 -6.08 16.62
N ASP A 84 -4.65 -6.75 15.88
CA ASP A 84 -3.63 -7.65 16.41
C ASP A 84 -2.57 -6.93 17.27
N ARG A 85 -2.34 -5.64 17.01
CA ARG A 85 -1.34 -4.81 17.73
C ARG A 85 -1.95 -3.76 18.65
N GLY A 86 -3.25 -3.50 18.54
CA GLY A 86 -3.96 -2.48 19.30
C GLY A 86 -3.52 -1.05 18.98
N ASP A 87 -2.89 -0.82 17.82
CA ASP A 87 -2.39 0.48 17.40
C ASP A 87 -3.05 0.98 16.10
N ARG A 88 -2.88 2.27 15.84
CA ARG A 88 -3.38 2.96 14.65
C ARG A 88 -2.22 3.62 13.94
N VAL A 89 -2.02 3.28 12.69
CA VAL A 89 -0.90 3.77 11.89
C VAL A 89 -1.38 4.44 10.62
N LEU A 90 -0.58 5.39 10.13
CA LEU A 90 -0.58 5.76 8.71
C LEU A 90 0.40 4.85 7.97
N LYS A 91 -0.04 4.24 6.89
CA LYS A 91 0.76 3.35 6.06
C LYS A 91 0.64 3.74 4.60
N LEU A 92 1.56 3.23 3.78
CA LEU A 92 1.36 3.18 2.34
C LEU A 92 0.13 2.30 2.03
N PRO A 93 -0.65 2.59 0.96
CA PRO A 93 -1.58 1.62 0.38
C PRO A 93 -0.86 0.28 0.18
N SER A 94 -1.42 -0.81 0.71
CA SER A 94 -0.65 -2.06 0.84
C SER A 94 -1.56 -3.27 0.96
N GLY A 95 -1.21 -4.35 0.27
CA GLY A 95 -1.95 -5.60 0.28
C GLY A 95 -1.03 -6.82 0.40
N TYR A 96 -1.64 -7.98 0.69
CA TYR A 96 -0.97 -9.27 0.55
C TYR A 96 -1.03 -9.75 -0.89
N VAL A 97 -0.02 -10.48 -1.33
CA VAL A 97 -0.03 -11.06 -2.67
C VAL A 97 -0.67 -12.44 -2.63
N ASP A 98 -1.83 -12.55 -3.27
CA ASP A 98 -2.51 -13.83 -3.46
C ASP A 98 -1.69 -14.76 -4.37
N LEU A 99 -1.86 -16.06 -4.17
CA LEU A 99 -1.22 -17.15 -4.89
C LEU A 99 -1.29 -16.95 -6.41
N ASP A 100 -2.44 -16.51 -6.92
CA ASP A 100 -2.67 -16.33 -8.36
C ASP A 100 -1.94 -15.10 -8.92
N LEU A 101 -1.47 -14.20 -8.05
CA LEU A 101 -0.78 -12.96 -8.39
C LEU A 101 0.70 -12.94 -8.00
N LEU A 102 1.23 -14.02 -7.41
CA LEU A 102 2.64 -14.10 -7.01
C LEU A 102 3.60 -13.85 -8.18
N ALA A 103 3.25 -14.29 -9.40
CA ALA A 103 4.04 -14.05 -10.60
C ALA A 103 3.98 -12.59 -11.10
N THR A 104 2.98 -11.82 -10.66
CA THR A 104 2.77 -10.43 -11.06
C THR A 104 2.36 -9.57 -9.86
N PRO A 105 3.25 -9.36 -8.86
CA PRO A 105 2.88 -8.70 -7.61
C PRO A 105 2.35 -7.26 -7.77
N ALA A 106 2.78 -6.56 -8.82
CA ALA A 106 2.25 -5.23 -9.15
C ALA A 106 0.72 -5.25 -9.36
N LEU A 107 0.16 -6.32 -9.95
CA LEU A 107 -1.28 -6.45 -10.14
C LEU A 107 -2.04 -6.59 -8.82
N ALA A 108 -1.42 -7.19 -7.79
CA ALA A 108 -2.05 -7.24 -6.46
C ALA A 108 -2.15 -5.83 -5.85
N LEU A 109 -1.14 -4.99 -6.04
CA LEU A 109 -1.19 -3.59 -5.59
C LEU A 109 -2.20 -2.77 -6.40
N GLU A 110 -2.31 -3.01 -7.70
CA GLU A 110 -3.34 -2.42 -8.57
C GLU A 110 -4.75 -2.77 -8.08
N GLN A 111 -4.99 -4.01 -7.68
CA GLN A 111 -6.26 -4.43 -7.06
C GLN A 111 -6.51 -3.69 -5.75
N GLU A 112 -5.51 -3.61 -4.87
CA GLU A 112 -5.61 -2.88 -3.61
C GLU A 112 -5.98 -1.41 -3.84
N ILE A 113 -5.32 -0.74 -4.79
CA ILE A 113 -5.62 0.66 -5.12
C ILE A 113 -7.05 0.81 -5.64
N SER A 114 -7.51 -0.10 -6.49
CA SER A 114 -8.87 -0.05 -7.04
C SER A 114 -9.98 -0.21 -5.99
N GLN A 115 -9.66 -0.84 -4.86
CA GLN A 115 -10.58 -1.09 -3.75
C GLN A 115 -10.47 0.02 -2.69
N GLU A 116 -9.25 0.34 -2.26
CA GLU A 116 -9.04 1.24 -1.14
C GLU A 116 -9.05 2.72 -1.57
N LEU A 117 -8.52 3.10 -2.74
CA LEU A 117 -8.28 4.51 -3.08
C LEU A 117 -9.40 5.08 -3.97
N LEU A 118 -10.10 6.09 -3.46
CA LEU A 118 -11.21 6.73 -4.16
C LEU A 118 -10.92 8.19 -4.49
N LEU A 119 -10.91 8.51 -5.77
CA LEU A 119 -10.92 9.87 -6.29
C LEU A 119 -12.38 10.23 -6.58
N HIS A 120 -13.00 11.04 -5.73
CA HIS A 120 -14.43 11.33 -5.81
C HIS A 120 -14.68 12.80 -6.15
N SER A 121 -15.50 13.06 -7.16
CA SER A 121 -15.92 14.40 -7.59
C SER A 121 -17.39 14.33 -7.96
N GLU A 122 -18.15 15.32 -7.53
CA GLU A 122 -19.61 15.38 -7.65
C GLU A 122 -20.31 14.11 -7.13
N GLN A 123 -20.75 13.24 -8.04
CA GLN A 123 -21.41 11.95 -7.77
C GLN A 123 -20.67 10.78 -8.44
N GLU A 124 -19.46 11.00 -8.93
CA GLU A 124 -18.70 10.04 -9.73
C GLU A 124 -17.35 9.73 -9.09
N LEU A 125 -16.94 8.47 -9.24
CA LEU A 125 -15.56 8.05 -9.00
C LEU A 125 -14.75 8.25 -10.27
N TRP A 126 -13.57 8.82 -10.12
CA TRP A 126 -12.58 8.87 -11.19
C TRP A 126 -11.86 7.53 -11.25
N PRO A 127 -11.99 6.76 -12.34
CA PRO A 127 -11.19 5.57 -12.53
C PRO A 127 -9.70 5.94 -12.60
N ILE A 128 -8.85 4.97 -12.33
CA ILE A 128 -7.41 5.10 -12.45
C ILE A 128 -6.96 4.12 -13.51
N GLU A 129 -6.05 4.54 -14.38
CA GLU A 129 -5.40 3.65 -15.35
C GLU A 129 -3.89 3.63 -15.14
N ARG A 130 -3.27 2.50 -15.50
CA ARG A 130 -1.83 2.30 -15.47
C ARG A 130 -1.40 1.61 -16.75
N ASN A 131 -0.34 2.12 -17.38
CA ASN A 131 0.19 1.58 -18.64
C ASN A 131 -0.89 1.39 -19.74
N GLY A 132 -1.84 2.33 -19.83
CA GLY A 132 -2.94 2.31 -20.81
C GLY A 132 -4.02 1.26 -20.53
N SER A 133 -4.01 0.64 -19.35
CA SER A 133 -5.06 -0.29 -18.90
C SER A 133 -5.76 0.29 -17.67
N GLU A 134 -7.09 0.39 -17.73
CA GLU A 134 -7.90 0.82 -16.59
C GLU A 134 -7.83 -0.22 -15.46
N LEU A 135 -7.67 0.26 -14.23
CA LEU A 135 -7.85 -0.55 -13.04
C LEU A 135 -9.31 -0.99 -12.90
N GLN A 136 -9.54 -2.08 -12.17
CA GLN A 136 -10.89 -2.64 -12.02
C GLN A 136 -11.86 -1.65 -11.37
N ARG A 137 -13.04 -1.43 -11.98
CA ARG A 137 -14.13 -0.66 -11.36
C ARG A 137 -14.90 -1.51 -10.35
N VAL A 138 -14.31 -1.75 -9.18
CA VAL A 138 -14.83 -2.67 -8.16
C VAL A 138 -16.27 -2.33 -7.74
N TYR A 139 -16.61 -1.04 -7.73
CA TYR A 139 -17.91 -0.55 -7.25
C TYR A 139 -18.88 -0.11 -8.35
N GLN A 140 -18.67 -0.53 -9.61
CA GLN A 140 -19.48 -0.09 -10.75
C GLN A 140 -20.97 -0.43 -10.66
N ALA A 141 -21.34 -1.40 -9.80
CA ALA A 141 -22.74 -1.78 -9.61
C ALA A 141 -23.50 -0.81 -8.69
N GLN A 142 -22.79 0.01 -7.90
CA GLN A 142 -23.36 0.91 -6.88
C GLN A 142 -22.99 2.37 -7.11
N LEU A 143 -21.87 2.64 -7.78
CA LEU A 143 -21.32 3.96 -8.00
C LEU A 143 -21.10 4.22 -9.49
N SER A 144 -21.36 5.46 -9.90
CA SER A 144 -21.01 5.94 -11.23
C SER A 144 -19.52 6.22 -11.31
N TYR A 145 -18.94 5.96 -12.48
CA TYR A 145 -17.54 6.26 -12.77
C TYR A 145 -17.48 7.31 -13.88
N HIS A 146 -16.63 8.30 -13.68
CA HIS A 146 -16.31 9.31 -14.68
C HIS A 146 -15.70 8.63 -15.92
N PRO A 147 -15.95 9.14 -17.15
CA PRO A 147 -15.44 8.52 -18.38
C PRO A 147 -13.93 8.69 -18.60
N GLU A 148 -13.30 9.67 -17.97
CA GLU A 148 -11.85 9.89 -18.02
C GLU A 148 -11.16 9.29 -16.78
N CYS A 149 -9.93 8.81 -16.97
CA CYS A 149 -9.10 8.24 -15.91
C CYS A 149 -8.07 9.23 -15.37
N ALA A 150 -7.76 9.12 -14.08
CA ALA A 150 -6.48 9.53 -13.54
C ALA A 150 -5.39 8.52 -13.96
N GLN A 151 -4.14 8.95 -14.06
CA GLN A 151 -3.04 8.11 -14.52
C GLN A 151 -2.14 7.73 -13.34
N LEU A 152 -1.77 6.46 -13.24
CA LEU A 152 -0.64 6.02 -12.42
C LEU A 152 0.58 5.83 -13.32
N ALA A 153 1.47 6.82 -13.28
CA ALA A 153 2.74 6.78 -14.00
C ALA A 153 3.83 6.09 -13.17
N THR A 154 4.67 5.32 -13.84
CA THR A 154 5.85 4.70 -13.21
C THR A 154 6.84 5.76 -12.75
N ALA A 155 7.32 5.63 -11.51
CA ALA A 155 8.37 6.46 -10.95
C ALA A 155 9.63 5.66 -10.61
N THR A 156 10.77 6.34 -10.57
CA THR A 156 12.04 5.74 -10.16
C THR A 156 12.08 5.55 -8.64
N PRO A 157 12.30 4.32 -8.13
CA PRO A 157 12.48 4.08 -6.71
C PRO A 157 13.68 4.80 -6.12
N PHE A 158 13.59 5.27 -4.88
CA PHE A 158 14.71 5.97 -4.21
C PHE A 158 15.89 5.05 -3.90
N ARG A 159 15.60 3.77 -3.65
CA ARG A 159 16.57 2.76 -3.22
C ARG A 159 16.43 1.53 -4.11
N SER A 160 16.82 1.66 -5.38
CA SER A 160 16.76 0.54 -6.33
C SER A 160 17.93 -0.42 -6.10
N ARG A 161 17.64 -1.54 -5.44
CA ARG A 161 18.41 -2.77 -5.62
C ARG A 161 17.78 -3.55 -6.76
N GLU A 162 18.57 -4.37 -7.44
CA GLU A 162 18.01 -5.32 -8.40
C GLU A 162 17.22 -6.37 -7.63
N VAL A 163 15.95 -6.53 -8.00
CA VAL A 163 15.05 -7.51 -7.41
C VAL A 163 14.61 -8.44 -8.53
N TYR A 164 14.71 -9.75 -8.30
CA TYR A 164 14.31 -10.76 -9.25
C TYR A 164 13.21 -11.62 -8.64
N TRP A 165 12.20 -11.94 -9.44
CA TRP A 165 11.18 -12.92 -9.12
C TRP A 165 11.31 -14.10 -10.07
N GLU A 166 11.63 -15.27 -9.53
CA GLU A 166 11.83 -16.51 -10.32
C GLU A 166 12.83 -16.32 -11.49
N GLY A 167 13.84 -15.49 -11.28
CA GLY A 167 14.87 -15.16 -12.27
C GLY A 167 14.57 -13.96 -13.17
N GLU A 168 13.33 -13.46 -13.19
CA GLU A 168 12.93 -12.30 -13.99
C GLU A 168 13.07 -11.00 -13.18
N PRO A 169 13.62 -9.91 -13.75
CA PRO A 169 13.78 -8.65 -13.03
C PRO A 169 12.41 -8.00 -12.75
N LEU A 170 12.18 -7.65 -11.49
CA LEU A 170 11.09 -6.77 -11.10
C LEU A 170 11.54 -5.31 -11.22
N THR A 171 10.83 -4.53 -12.03
CA THR A 171 11.07 -3.10 -12.20
C THR A 171 10.19 -2.28 -11.26
N GLU A 172 10.50 -0.99 -11.10
CA GLU A 172 9.65 0.00 -10.41
C GLU A 172 9.46 -0.20 -8.91
N CYS A 173 10.07 -1.24 -8.32
CA CYS A 173 9.94 -1.53 -6.90
C CYS A 173 11.27 -1.44 -6.15
N GLU A 174 11.17 -1.10 -4.88
CA GLU A 174 12.19 -1.43 -3.89
C GLU A 174 11.76 -2.66 -3.09
N CYS A 175 12.73 -3.34 -2.47
CA CYS A 175 12.49 -4.48 -1.62
C CYS A 175 13.06 -4.24 -0.22
N TYR A 176 12.31 -4.61 0.81
CA TYR A 176 12.80 -4.69 2.18
C TYR A 176 12.24 -5.93 2.89
N LEU A 177 12.87 -6.29 4.01
CA LEU A 177 12.53 -7.44 4.83
C LEU A 177 12.01 -6.95 6.16
N HIS A 178 10.76 -7.27 6.50
CA HIS A 178 10.15 -6.90 7.76
C HIS A 178 10.29 -8.02 8.77
N ARG A 179 11.26 -7.87 9.69
CA ARG A 179 11.58 -8.93 10.65
C ARG A 179 10.42 -9.28 11.58
N PRO A 180 9.66 -8.32 12.18
CA PRO A 180 8.54 -8.64 13.05
C PRO A 180 7.43 -9.50 12.43
N THR A 181 7.28 -9.49 11.11
CA THR A 181 6.28 -10.31 10.40
C THR A 181 6.90 -11.42 9.56
N GLY A 182 8.24 -11.50 9.55
CA GLY A 182 9.00 -12.37 8.67
C GLY A 182 8.71 -12.20 7.18
N SER A 183 8.23 -11.04 6.75
CA SER A 183 7.77 -10.83 5.37
C SER A 183 8.80 -10.16 4.47
N VAL A 184 8.69 -10.43 3.18
CA VAL A 184 9.32 -9.63 2.12
C VAL A 184 8.30 -8.59 1.66
N GLN A 185 8.74 -7.35 1.47
CA GLN A 185 7.86 -6.25 1.09
C GLN A 185 8.42 -5.59 -0.17
N LEU A 186 7.61 -5.60 -1.23
CA LEU A 186 7.87 -4.85 -2.45
C LEU A 186 7.13 -3.51 -2.40
N VAL A 187 7.83 -2.42 -2.62
CA VAL A 187 7.20 -1.09 -2.65
C VAL A 187 7.37 -0.50 -4.03
N TYR A 188 6.26 -0.38 -4.75
CA TYR A 188 6.19 0.21 -6.09
C TYR A 188 6.09 1.72 -6.00
N HIS A 189 6.87 2.43 -6.81
CA HIS A 189 6.87 3.89 -6.82
C HIS A 189 6.06 4.40 -8.02
N TRP A 190 4.98 5.12 -7.75
CA TRP A 190 4.08 5.64 -8.78
C TRP A 190 3.73 7.10 -8.55
N ASP A 191 3.42 7.81 -9.63
CA ASP A 191 2.87 9.16 -9.63
C ASP A 191 1.41 9.10 -10.06
N LEU A 192 0.50 9.50 -9.18
CA LEU A 192 -0.90 9.71 -9.49
C LEU A 192 -1.04 11.09 -10.15
N GLU A 193 -1.18 11.09 -11.46
CA GLU A 193 -1.41 12.28 -12.27
C GLU A 193 -2.91 12.45 -12.47
N LEU A 194 -3.41 13.60 -11.99
CA LEU A 194 -4.79 13.99 -12.23
C LEU A 194 -4.94 14.55 -13.65
N PRO A 195 -6.12 14.44 -14.26
CA PRO A 195 -6.41 15.02 -15.56
C PRO A 195 -6.12 16.54 -15.59
N ASP A 196 -5.69 17.05 -16.75
CA ASP A 196 -5.36 18.46 -16.96
C ASP A 196 -6.61 19.34 -17.08
N ARG A 197 -7.38 19.42 -15.99
CA ARG A 197 -8.57 20.26 -15.83
C ARG A 197 -8.74 20.69 -14.38
N PRO A 198 -9.48 21.78 -14.11
CA PRO A 198 -9.83 22.14 -12.74
C PRO A 198 -10.64 21.04 -12.07
N MET A 199 -10.14 20.55 -10.94
CA MET A 199 -10.76 19.52 -10.11
C MET A 199 -11.31 20.17 -8.82
N SER A 200 -12.14 21.20 -8.97
CA SER A 200 -12.52 22.12 -7.88
C SER A 200 -13.36 21.50 -6.75
N ASP A 201 -13.82 20.28 -6.92
CA ASP A 201 -14.69 19.52 -6.02
C ASP A 201 -14.11 18.14 -5.68
N LEU A 202 -12.87 17.86 -6.08
CA LEU A 202 -12.22 16.57 -5.82
C LEU A 202 -12.04 16.34 -4.31
N SER A 203 -12.42 15.15 -3.89
CA SER A 203 -12.15 14.60 -2.56
C SER A 203 -11.42 13.27 -2.69
N LEU A 204 -10.49 13.02 -1.78
CA LEU A 204 -9.73 11.76 -1.73
C LEU A 204 -10.15 10.96 -0.51
N TRP A 205 -10.73 9.79 -0.76
CA TRP A 205 -11.21 8.88 0.28
C TRP A 205 -10.49 7.55 0.23
N GLN A 206 -10.43 6.91 1.38
CA GLN A 206 -10.07 5.51 1.53
C GLN A 206 -11.31 4.70 1.94
N LEU A 207 -11.38 3.45 1.49
CA LEU A 207 -12.30 2.44 2.00
C LEU A 207 -11.50 1.30 2.63
N GLU A 208 -12.05 0.71 3.69
CA GLU A 208 -11.53 -0.53 4.26
C GLU A 208 -12.64 -1.59 4.23
N GLU A 209 -12.25 -2.85 4.02
CA GLU A 209 -13.13 -3.98 4.24
C GLU A 209 -13.22 -4.33 5.72
N ARG A 210 -14.42 -4.68 6.17
CA ARG A 210 -14.65 -5.10 7.56
C ARG A 210 -15.47 -6.37 7.60
N ILE A 211 -15.10 -7.26 8.51
CA ILE A 211 -15.92 -8.44 8.80
C ILE A 211 -17.19 -7.96 9.48
N ASN A 212 -18.34 -8.22 8.85
CA ASN A 212 -19.63 -8.02 9.46
C ASN A 212 -19.85 -9.09 10.54
N PRO A 213 -20.01 -8.72 11.82
CA PRO A 213 -20.06 -9.69 12.92
C PRO A 213 -21.30 -10.57 12.91
N ARG A 214 -22.34 -10.23 12.11
CA ARG A 214 -23.57 -11.03 11.99
C ARG A 214 -23.49 -12.03 10.85
N SER A 215 -22.98 -11.63 9.69
CA SER A 215 -22.88 -12.50 8.51
C SER A 215 -21.57 -13.26 8.42
N GLY A 216 -20.51 -12.77 9.06
CA GLY A 216 -19.14 -13.28 8.91
C GLY A 216 -18.50 -12.93 7.56
N LEU A 217 -19.17 -12.13 6.72
CA LEU A 217 -18.69 -11.73 5.41
C LEU A 217 -17.86 -10.43 5.52
N LEU A 218 -16.90 -10.26 4.61
CA LEU A 218 -16.26 -8.98 4.39
C LEU A 218 -17.24 -8.06 3.68
N GLU A 219 -17.38 -6.84 4.18
CA GLU A 219 -18.25 -5.80 3.63
C GLU A 219 -17.48 -4.50 3.49
N THR A 220 -17.73 -3.79 2.39
CA THR A 220 -17.30 -2.40 2.22
C THR A 220 -18.52 -1.49 2.21
N LEU A 221 -18.50 -0.45 3.06
CA LEU A 221 -19.60 0.50 3.23
C LEU A 221 -19.16 1.92 2.87
N TRP A 222 -19.92 2.60 2.00
CA TRP A 222 -19.61 3.97 1.57
C TRP A 222 -19.54 4.99 2.72
N GLU A 223 -20.40 4.84 3.72
CA GLU A 223 -20.47 5.74 4.87
C GLU A 223 -19.28 5.58 5.81
N GLU A 224 -18.54 4.47 5.72
CA GLU A 224 -17.34 4.22 6.51
C GLU A 224 -16.05 4.69 5.84
N ARG A 225 -16.16 5.33 4.67
CA ARG A 225 -15.01 5.93 4.01
C ARG A 225 -14.31 6.95 4.93
N GLU A 226 -12.99 6.91 4.93
CA GLU A 226 -12.17 7.86 5.66
C GLU A 226 -11.41 8.76 4.68
N PRO A 227 -11.04 9.98 5.05
CA PRO A 227 -10.21 10.81 4.18
C PRO A 227 -8.82 10.19 4.01
N LEU A 228 -8.30 10.21 2.78
CA LEU A 228 -6.89 9.89 2.52
C LEU A 228 -5.98 10.92 3.20
N TRP A 229 -4.85 10.45 3.71
CA TRP A 229 -3.84 11.29 4.35
C TRP A 229 -2.79 11.70 3.32
N LEU A 230 -2.54 13.00 3.22
CA LEU A 230 -1.58 13.60 2.29
C LEU A 230 -0.38 14.11 3.08
N ALA A 231 0.73 13.38 3.07
CA ALA A 231 1.96 13.81 3.72
C ALA A 231 2.79 14.66 2.76
N ALA A 232 3.02 15.94 3.08
CA ALA A 232 3.77 16.84 2.22
C ALA A 232 5.24 16.39 2.10
N LEU A 233 5.73 16.35 0.86
CA LEU A 233 7.06 15.91 0.50
C LEU A 233 7.96 17.08 0.09
N ASN A 234 9.25 16.97 0.41
CA ASN A 234 10.28 17.83 -0.19
C ASN A 234 10.82 17.31 -1.52
N ASP A 235 11.82 18.03 -2.02
CA ASP A 235 12.58 17.72 -3.24
C ASP A 235 13.26 16.36 -3.23
N TYR A 236 13.47 15.78 -2.05
CA TYR A 236 14.07 14.46 -1.88
C TYR A 236 13.01 13.36 -1.67
N ASN A 237 11.72 13.66 -1.83
CA ASN A 237 10.59 12.76 -1.56
C ASN A 237 10.51 12.27 -0.12
N LEU A 238 10.97 13.08 0.81
CA LEU A 238 10.89 12.80 2.24
C LEU A 238 9.77 13.63 2.85
N ILE A 239 9.04 13.05 3.81
CA ILE A 239 8.00 13.75 4.57
C ILE A 239 8.67 14.84 5.43
N ASP A 240 8.38 16.12 5.19
CA ASP A 240 8.99 17.21 5.96
C ASP A 240 8.11 18.46 6.16
N GLY A 241 6.91 18.51 5.58
CA GLY A 241 5.97 19.62 5.78
C GLY A 241 4.94 19.33 6.89
N GLY A 242 3.81 18.75 6.49
CA GLY A 242 2.70 18.43 7.36
C GLY A 242 1.76 17.42 6.71
N PHE A 243 0.66 17.11 7.41
CA PHE A 243 -0.36 16.18 6.92
C PHE A 243 -1.62 16.96 6.55
N TYR A 244 -2.23 16.57 5.44
CA TYR A 244 -3.38 17.23 4.87
C TYR A 244 -4.43 16.21 4.41
N GLN A 245 -5.61 16.71 4.07
CA GLN A 245 -6.70 15.97 3.44
C GLN A 245 -7.27 16.83 2.33
N LEU A 246 -7.58 16.23 1.18
CA LEU A 246 -8.22 16.91 0.07
C LEU A 246 -9.72 16.64 0.12
N ARG A 247 -10.52 17.70 0.30
CA ARG A 247 -11.98 17.64 0.37
C ARG A 247 -12.59 18.78 -0.42
N ASP A 248 -13.47 18.46 -1.35
CA ASP A 248 -14.17 19.43 -2.20
C ASP A 248 -13.20 20.44 -2.84
N GLY A 249 -12.07 19.95 -3.37
CA GLY A 249 -10.99 20.74 -3.96
C GLY A 249 -10.13 21.55 -2.97
N LEU A 250 -10.46 21.52 -1.68
CA LEU A 250 -9.75 22.24 -0.63
C LEU A 250 -8.74 21.34 0.08
N LEU A 251 -7.50 21.81 0.14
CA LEU A 251 -6.44 21.18 0.92
C LEU A 251 -6.52 21.64 2.37
N LEU A 252 -6.97 20.76 3.26
CA LEU A 252 -7.18 21.05 4.68
C LEU A 252 -6.09 20.40 5.54
N PRO A 253 -5.54 21.07 6.56
CA PRO A 253 -4.65 20.43 7.52
C PRO A 253 -5.34 19.24 8.22
N ALA A 254 -4.64 18.12 8.35
CA ALA A 254 -5.15 16.96 9.03
C ALA A 254 -4.99 17.10 10.55
N GLU A 255 -6.10 17.00 11.28
CA GLU A 255 -6.10 17.11 12.74
C GLU A 255 -5.52 15.86 13.43
N GLY A 256 -4.91 16.05 14.60
CA GLY A 256 -4.41 14.95 15.43
C GLY A 256 -3.14 14.27 14.90
N SER A 257 -2.37 14.95 14.04
CA SER A 257 -1.15 14.39 13.45
C SER A 257 -0.04 14.12 14.48
N ALA A 258 0.05 14.90 15.55
CA ALA A 258 1.14 14.81 16.54
C ALA A 258 1.25 13.48 17.29
N GLU A 259 0.15 12.72 17.40
CA GLU A 259 0.11 11.42 18.09
C GLU A 259 0.14 10.23 17.12
N LEU A 260 0.29 10.49 15.81
CA LEU A 260 0.28 9.42 14.82
C LEU A 260 1.56 8.60 14.84
N GLN A 261 1.37 7.33 14.51
CA GLN A 261 2.44 6.42 14.18
C GLN A 261 2.42 6.16 12.68
N LEU A 262 3.60 6.08 12.09
CA LEU A 262 3.79 5.58 10.74
C LEU A 262 4.02 4.08 10.78
N SER A 263 3.69 3.36 9.70
CA SER A 263 3.99 1.94 9.57
C SER A 263 5.49 1.68 9.47
N GLU A 264 5.85 0.40 9.48
CA GLU A 264 7.23 -0.09 9.42
C GLU A 264 8.02 0.42 8.20
N TYR A 265 7.37 0.77 7.09
CA TYR A 265 8.04 1.27 5.89
C TYR A 265 8.94 2.49 6.20
N PHE A 266 8.46 3.35 7.11
CA PHE A 266 9.10 4.60 7.53
C PHE A 266 10.11 4.42 8.66
N ALA A 267 10.25 3.21 9.19
CA ALA A 267 11.22 2.95 10.24
C ALA A 267 12.65 2.84 9.68
N PRO A 268 13.67 3.13 10.51
CA PRO A 268 15.07 2.97 10.14
C PRO A 268 15.38 1.56 9.63
N ARG A 269 16.19 1.50 8.57
CA ARG A 269 16.62 0.25 7.92
C ARG A 269 18.06 -0.09 8.27
N GLN A 270 18.32 -1.36 8.55
CA GLN A 270 19.66 -1.93 8.60
C GLN A 270 19.89 -2.77 7.33
N GLY A 271 20.41 -2.14 6.28
CA GLY A 271 20.46 -2.76 4.95
C GLY A 271 19.04 -2.98 4.41
N LEU A 272 18.67 -4.24 4.18
CA LEU A 272 17.31 -4.62 3.78
C LEU A 272 16.35 -4.77 4.96
N TRP A 273 16.87 -4.86 6.18
CA TRP A 273 16.08 -5.24 7.35
C TRP A 273 15.40 -4.04 8.00
N VAL A 274 14.08 -4.16 8.20
CA VAL A 274 13.30 -3.31 9.10
C VAL A 274 12.98 -4.11 10.35
N ASN A 275 13.49 -3.62 11.49
CA ASN A 275 13.33 -4.30 12.79
C ASN A 275 12.14 -3.74 13.61
N ALA A 276 11.65 -2.55 13.29
CA ALA A 276 10.55 -1.92 14.02
C ALA A 276 9.17 -2.30 13.44
N GLY A 277 8.13 -2.33 14.27
CA GLY A 277 6.74 -2.57 13.85
C GLY A 277 5.96 -1.31 13.46
N ASN A 278 6.49 -0.15 13.82
CA ASN A 278 5.97 1.19 13.55
C ASN A 278 7.11 2.20 13.76
N GLN A 279 6.86 3.44 13.36
CA GLN A 279 7.74 4.59 13.56
C GLN A 279 6.89 5.74 14.13
N PRO A 280 7.09 6.16 15.39
CA PRO A 280 6.41 7.34 15.91
C PRO A 280 6.72 8.55 15.04
N LEU A 281 5.69 9.30 14.61
CA LEU A 281 5.88 10.43 13.69
C LEU A 281 6.82 11.50 14.28
N ARG A 282 6.70 11.77 15.58
CA ARG A 282 7.58 12.70 16.31
C ARG A 282 9.07 12.33 16.31
N GLU A 283 9.37 11.06 16.06
CA GLU A 283 10.74 10.50 16.01
C GLU A 283 11.16 10.23 14.55
N TYR A 284 10.29 10.48 13.57
CA TYR A 284 10.61 10.34 12.17
C TYR A 284 11.58 11.45 11.77
N HIS A 285 12.76 11.04 11.31
CA HIS A 285 13.77 11.94 10.78
C HIS A 285 14.00 11.59 9.30
N PRO A 286 13.66 12.49 8.37
CA PRO A 286 13.74 12.20 6.94
C PRO A 286 15.17 11.89 6.46
N TYR A 287 16.20 12.26 7.23
CA TYR A 287 17.61 12.16 6.87
C TYR A 287 18.40 11.06 7.61
N CYS A 288 17.71 10.18 8.36
CA CYS A 288 18.35 9.12 9.13
C CYS A 288 18.25 7.75 8.46
#